data_AF-A0A2H6B466-F1
#
_entry.id   AF-A0A2H6B466-F1
#
_cell.length_a   1.000
_cell.length_b   1.000
_cell.length_c   1.000
_cell.angle_alpha   90.00
_cell.angle_beta   90.00
_cell.angle_gamma   90.00
#
_symmetry.space_group_name_H-M   'P 1'
#
loop_
_entity.id
_entity.type
_entity.pdbx_description
1 polymer ?
#
loop_
_entity_poly.entity_id
_entity_poly.type
_entity_poly.pdbx_seq_one_letter_code
_entity_poly.pdbx_strand_id
1 'polypeptide(L)'
;MYEVEMEDEMFDLEDPLLEGDPFLGGVLGALSGLLGEEELLGEDELGEGEAYADGLGEAEAEVLMELLVDQIAESESEEEADQFLPIFAALAPLAVKAAGALAPVAARVAKRVVPQLARGVVSMGRRMMRSPAGRQAVRALPTIAKGAARDVLKTAARGQPVGPALVGRALARQTARVLRDPGRRRLCLRRSRRIVQAVKPRVARALASTV
;
A
#
# COMPACT_ATOMS: atom_id res chain seq x y z
N MET A 1 -14.16 35.30 -20.80
CA MET A 1 -13.20 35.33 -19.68
C MET A 1 -13.98 34.79 -18.51
N TYR A 2 -13.85 33.49 -18.23
CA TYR A 2 -14.59 32.82 -17.15
C TYR A 2 -13.59 32.57 -16.04
N GLU A 3 -13.75 33.30 -14.93
CA GLU A 3 -13.09 33.03 -13.67
C GLU A 3 -13.74 31.76 -13.11
N VAL A 4 -13.00 30.65 -13.20
CA VAL A 4 -13.36 29.43 -12.49
C VAL A 4 -12.78 29.59 -11.11
N GLU A 5 -13.63 30.04 -10.18
CA GLU A 5 -13.42 29.92 -8.74
C GLU A 5 -13.31 28.41 -8.43
N MET A 6 -12.10 27.87 -8.52
CA MET A 6 -11.78 26.60 -7.87
C MET A 6 -11.70 26.91 -6.39
N GLU A 7 -12.83 26.74 -5.71
CA GLU A 7 -12.84 26.61 -4.27
C GLU A 7 -11.84 25.50 -3.90
N ASP A 8 -10.77 25.93 -3.24
CA ASP A 8 -9.81 25.07 -2.57
C ASP A 8 -10.55 24.31 -1.47
N GLU A 9 -11.18 23.19 -1.84
CA GLU A 9 -11.36 22.07 -0.90
C GLU A 9 -9.95 21.56 -0.59
N MET A 10 -9.29 22.27 0.33
CA MET A 10 -8.25 21.72 1.17
C MET A 10 -8.77 20.42 1.72
N PHE A 11 -8.28 19.34 1.14
CA PHE A 11 -8.25 18.06 1.81
C PHE A 11 -7.36 18.28 3.03
N ASP A 12 -7.97 18.61 4.18
CA ASP A 12 -7.35 18.50 5.49
C ASP A 12 -6.88 17.04 5.59
N LEU A 13 -5.60 16.84 5.25
CA LEU A 13 -4.84 15.68 5.68
C LEU A 13 -4.39 15.92 7.13
N GLU A 14 -5.29 16.39 7.99
CA GLU A 14 -5.18 16.25 9.44
C GLU A 14 -5.42 14.78 9.76
N ASP A 15 -4.39 13.98 9.49
CA ASP A 15 -4.13 12.58 9.80
C ASP A 15 -5.21 11.79 10.61
N PRO A 16 -6.43 11.55 10.08
CA PRO A 16 -7.44 10.80 10.83
C PRO A 16 -7.22 9.29 10.72
N LEU A 17 -6.23 8.88 9.92
CA LEU A 17 -5.90 7.48 9.64
C LEU A 17 -4.98 6.86 10.68
N LEU A 18 -4.33 7.68 11.52
CA LEU A 18 -3.33 7.21 12.49
C LEU A 18 -3.78 7.31 13.95
N GLU A 19 -4.64 8.28 14.31
CA GLU A 19 -4.84 8.64 15.71
C GLU A 19 -6.06 7.99 16.39
N GLY A 20 -6.96 7.34 15.65
CA GLY A 20 -8.24 6.85 16.19
C GLY A 20 -8.43 5.32 16.26
N ASP A 21 -7.62 4.53 15.56
CA ASP A 21 -7.78 3.08 15.49
C ASP A 21 -6.77 2.38 16.42
N PRO A 22 -7.22 1.75 17.53
CA PRO A 22 -6.33 1.06 18.46
C PRO A 22 -5.55 -0.09 17.80
N PHE A 23 -6.08 -0.69 16.72
CA PHE A 23 -5.36 -1.69 15.95
C PHE A 23 -4.19 -1.06 15.19
N LEU A 24 -4.41 0.04 14.47
CA LEU A 24 -3.34 0.71 13.73
C LEU A 24 -2.31 1.32 14.67
N GLY A 25 -2.72 1.95 15.76
CA GLY A 25 -1.81 2.48 16.78
C GLY A 25 -0.96 1.38 17.42
N GLY A 26 -1.56 0.23 17.75
CA GLY A 26 -0.84 -0.93 18.29
C GLY A 26 0.12 -1.58 17.28
N VAL A 27 -0.32 -1.74 16.02
CA VAL A 27 0.52 -2.26 14.94
C VAL A 27 1.68 -1.30 14.64
N LEU A 28 1.42 0.00 14.54
CA LEU A 28 2.45 0.99 14.26
C LEU A 28 3.43 1.16 15.41
N GLY A 29 2.96 1.18 16.65
CA GLY A 29 3.82 1.16 17.83
C GLY A 29 4.69 -0.10 17.85
N ALA A 30 4.12 -1.26 17.52
CA ALA A 30 4.87 -2.51 17.41
C ALA A 30 5.90 -2.49 16.27
N LEU A 31 5.57 -1.89 15.11
CA LEU A 31 6.48 -1.76 13.98
C LEU A 31 7.61 -0.77 14.24
N SER A 32 7.30 0.37 14.87
CA SER A 32 8.27 1.40 15.23
C SER A 32 9.29 0.88 16.25
N GLY A 33 8.82 0.17 17.29
CA GLY A 33 9.71 -0.49 18.24
C GLY A 33 10.52 -1.67 17.66
N LEU A 34 10.16 -2.15 16.47
CA LEU A 34 10.75 -3.32 15.81
C LEU A 34 11.72 -2.96 14.69
N LEU A 35 11.56 -1.80 14.06
CA LEU A 35 12.47 -1.28 13.04
C LEU A 35 13.54 -0.33 13.60
N GLY A 36 13.37 0.14 14.85
CA GLY A 36 14.43 0.82 15.60
C GLY A 36 15.60 -0.08 16.03
N GLU A 37 15.49 -1.40 15.86
CA GLU A 37 16.56 -2.38 16.12
C GLU A 37 16.94 -3.08 14.78
N GLU A 38 18.00 -2.59 14.14
CA GLU A 38 18.47 -2.96 12.79
C GLU A 38 18.88 -4.45 12.62
N GLU A 39 17.96 -5.42 12.49
CA GLU A 39 18.35 -6.79 12.07
C GLU A 39 17.30 -7.57 11.23
N LEU A 40 16.20 -6.97 10.76
CA LEU A 40 15.13 -7.76 10.12
C LEU A 40 15.25 -7.95 8.61
N LEU A 41 16.08 -7.18 7.90
CA LEU A 41 16.17 -7.21 6.45
C LEU A 41 17.59 -7.56 6.03
N GLY A 42 17.88 -8.86 6.03
CA GLY A 42 19.10 -9.41 5.44
C GLY A 42 19.28 -8.92 4.00
N GLU A 43 20.53 -8.57 3.71
CA GLU A 43 21.11 -8.13 2.45
C GLU A 43 20.52 -8.86 1.23
N ASP A 44 19.47 -8.30 0.63
CA ASP A 44 19.09 -8.56 -0.76
C ASP A 44 18.09 -7.46 -1.21
N GLU A 45 18.62 -6.47 -1.95
CA GLU A 45 17.88 -5.53 -2.81
C GLU A 45 16.90 -4.52 -2.18
N LEU A 46 17.28 -3.82 -1.10
CA LEU A 46 16.64 -2.53 -0.75
C LEU A 46 17.68 -1.41 -0.90
N GLY A 47 17.61 -0.73 -2.05
CA GLY A 47 18.53 0.33 -2.42
C GLY A 47 18.60 1.43 -1.37
N GLU A 48 19.84 1.80 -1.04
CA GLU A 48 20.22 2.93 -0.20
C GLU A 48 19.54 4.22 -0.71
N GLY A 49 18.64 4.76 0.12
CA GLY A 49 17.98 6.04 -0.08
C GLY A 49 17.69 6.63 1.29
N GLU A 50 18.49 7.62 1.66
CA GLU A 50 18.62 8.22 2.99
C GLU A 50 17.31 8.67 3.65
N ALA A 51 17.36 8.60 4.98
CA ALA A 51 16.31 8.86 5.94
C ALA A 51 15.91 10.34 6.07
N TYR A 52 14.83 10.52 6.84
CA TYR A 52 14.28 11.75 7.42
C TYR A 52 13.19 12.47 6.61
N ALA A 53 11.95 12.00 6.80
CA ALA A 53 10.79 12.87 6.92
C ALA A 53 9.77 12.21 7.85
N ASP A 54 9.44 12.93 8.93
CA ASP A 54 8.43 12.69 9.98
C ASP A 54 7.19 11.93 9.47
N GLY A 55 7.19 10.60 9.65
CA GLY A 55 6.17 9.69 9.13
C GLY A 55 6.71 8.28 8.90
N LEU A 56 5.83 7.31 8.65
CA LEU A 56 6.22 5.92 8.39
C LEU A 56 7.31 5.83 7.32
N GLY A 57 8.41 5.18 7.67
CA GLY A 57 9.47 4.85 6.72
C GLY A 57 8.98 3.83 5.69
N GLU A 58 9.76 3.67 4.61
CA GLU A 58 9.36 2.81 3.49
C GLU A 58 9.24 1.34 3.89
N ALA A 59 10.11 0.88 4.81
CA ALA A 59 10.10 -0.48 5.33
C ALA A 59 8.86 -0.73 6.20
N GLU A 60 8.55 0.20 7.12
CA GLU A 60 7.36 0.16 8.00
C GLU A 60 6.09 0.09 7.15
N ALA A 61 6.01 0.94 6.13
CA ALA A 61 4.90 1.01 5.20
C ALA A 61 4.71 -0.30 4.43
N GLU A 62 5.80 -0.90 3.97
CA GLU A 62 5.77 -2.19 3.30
C GLU A 62 5.26 -3.29 4.23
N VAL A 63 5.79 -3.35 5.45
CA VAL A 63 5.34 -4.35 6.42
C VAL A 63 3.86 -4.18 6.74
N LEU A 64 3.39 -2.95 6.94
CA LEU A 64 1.98 -2.67 7.21
C LEU A 64 1.07 -3.09 6.06
N MET A 65 1.45 -2.79 4.81
CA MET A 65 0.70 -3.24 3.63
C MET A 65 0.63 -4.78 3.56
N GLU A 66 1.73 -5.47 3.87
CA GLU A 66 1.78 -6.93 3.87
C GLU A 66 0.97 -7.55 5.02
N LEU A 67 0.94 -6.91 6.19
CA LEU A 67 0.13 -7.35 7.32
C LEU A 67 -1.37 -7.18 7.03
N LEU A 68 -1.78 -6.00 6.54
CA LEU A 68 -3.19 -5.76 6.20
C LEU A 68 -3.66 -6.69 5.08
N VAL A 69 -2.83 -6.95 4.07
CA VAL A 69 -3.22 -7.86 2.99
C VAL A 69 -3.31 -9.31 3.46
N ASP A 70 -2.52 -9.71 4.47
CA ASP A 70 -2.66 -11.00 5.13
C ASP A 70 -4.02 -11.10 5.84
N GLN A 71 -4.42 -10.07 6.58
CA GLN A 71 -5.74 -10.02 7.24
C GLN A 71 -6.88 -10.10 6.23
N ILE A 72 -6.82 -9.34 5.13
CA ILE A 72 -7.83 -9.40 4.05
C ILE A 72 -7.90 -10.83 3.46
N ALA A 73 -6.75 -11.48 3.28
CA ALA A 73 -6.70 -12.82 2.70
C ALA A 73 -7.12 -13.93 3.68
N GLU A 74 -7.01 -13.69 4.99
CA GLU A 74 -7.47 -14.58 6.08
C GLU A 74 -8.95 -14.37 6.42
N SER A 75 -9.58 -13.26 5.99
CA SER A 75 -10.99 -12.99 6.23
C SER A 75 -11.91 -14.14 5.77
N GLU A 76 -12.86 -14.51 6.62
CA GLU A 76 -13.79 -15.60 6.40
C GLU A 76 -14.83 -15.23 5.34
N SER A 77 -15.24 -13.95 5.32
CA SER A 77 -16.27 -13.40 4.44
C SER A 77 -15.80 -12.20 3.59
N GLU A 78 -16.60 -11.84 2.59
CA GLU A 78 -16.36 -10.62 1.80
C GLU A 78 -16.62 -9.36 2.65
N GLU A 79 -17.58 -9.43 3.56
CA GLU A 79 -17.95 -8.34 4.48
C GLU A 79 -16.84 -8.03 5.48
N GLU A 80 -16.15 -9.04 5.99
CA GLU A 80 -14.99 -8.86 6.87
C GLU A 80 -13.82 -8.23 6.11
N ALA A 81 -13.51 -8.74 4.91
CA ALA A 81 -12.47 -8.17 4.05
C ALA A 81 -12.76 -6.71 3.66
N ASP A 82 -14.03 -6.34 3.50
CA ASP A 82 -14.46 -4.99 3.16
C ASP A 82 -14.17 -3.95 4.27
N GLN A 83 -13.88 -4.39 5.50
CA GLN A 83 -13.44 -3.51 6.58
C GLN A 83 -11.96 -3.13 6.42
N PHE A 84 -11.14 -4.07 5.95
CA PHE A 84 -9.70 -3.89 5.81
C PHE A 84 -9.28 -3.26 4.48
N LEU A 85 -10.06 -3.46 3.41
CA LEU A 85 -9.75 -2.90 2.09
C LEU A 85 -9.64 -1.37 2.06
N PRO A 86 -10.54 -0.60 2.71
CA PRO A 86 -10.39 0.85 2.84
C PRO A 86 -9.11 1.25 3.58
N ILE A 87 -8.77 0.55 4.67
CA ILE A 87 -7.55 0.81 5.45
C ILE A 87 -6.31 0.55 4.59
N PHE A 88 -6.28 -0.56 3.85
CA PHE A 88 -5.20 -0.86 2.90
C PHE A 88 -5.09 0.20 1.80
N ALA A 89 -6.23 0.65 1.28
CA ALA A 89 -6.26 1.68 0.24
C ALA A 89 -5.82 3.06 0.75
N ALA A 90 -5.99 3.32 2.04
CA ALA A 90 -5.49 4.51 2.71
C ALA A 90 -3.95 4.57 2.69
N LEU A 91 -3.27 3.43 2.52
CA LEU A 91 -1.81 3.34 2.34
C LEU A 91 -1.36 3.63 0.90
N ALA A 92 -2.25 4.03 -0.02
CA ALA A 92 -1.89 4.44 -1.37
C ALA A 92 -0.80 5.53 -1.45
N PRO A 93 -0.73 6.54 -0.57
CA PRO A 93 0.39 7.49 -0.53
C PRO A 93 1.74 6.78 -0.33
N LEU A 94 1.78 5.75 0.51
CA LEU A 94 3.00 4.98 0.78
C LEU A 94 3.42 4.15 -0.43
N ALA A 95 2.46 3.56 -1.15
CA ALA A 95 2.76 2.87 -2.41
C ALA A 95 3.34 3.81 -3.47
N VAL A 96 2.95 5.09 -3.46
CA VAL A 96 3.53 6.14 -4.31
C VAL A 96 4.92 6.54 -3.82
N LYS A 97 5.12 6.72 -2.51
CA LYS A 97 6.43 7.00 -1.89
C LYS A 97 7.46 5.91 -2.24
N ALA A 98 7.09 4.65 -1.98
CA ALA A 98 7.90 3.45 -2.29
C ALA A 98 8.11 3.21 -3.80
N ALA A 99 7.41 3.93 -4.67
CA ALA A 99 7.67 3.90 -6.10
C ALA A 99 8.85 4.81 -6.52
N GLY A 100 9.49 5.51 -5.57
CA GLY A 100 10.65 6.39 -5.79
C GLY A 100 10.27 7.84 -6.10
N ALA A 101 9.09 8.29 -5.68
CA ALA A 101 8.55 9.62 -5.97
C ALA A 101 9.02 10.70 -4.98
N LEU A 102 10.32 11.00 -4.94
CA LEU A 102 10.85 12.10 -4.11
C LEU A 102 11.05 13.42 -4.88
N ALA A 103 10.76 13.48 -6.18
CA ALA A 103 10.83 14.73 -6.92
C ALA A 103 9.60 15.63 -6.65
N PRO A 104 9.73 16.97 -6.56
CA PRO A 104 8.61 17.89 -6.31
C PRO A 104 7.50 17.82 -7.39
N VAL A 105 7.86 17.42 -8.62
CA VAL A 105 6.89 17.11 -9.68
C VAL A 105 5.98 15.93 -9.29
N ALA A 106 6.53 14.95 -8.57
CA ALA A 106 5.81 13.78 -8.13
C ALA A 106 4.76 14.09 -7.06
N ALA A 107 4.99 15.09 -6.18
CA ALA A 107 4.01 15.50 -5.17
C ALA A 107 2.70 16.04 -5.80
N ARG A 108 2.80 16.86 -6.85
CA ARG A 108 1.63 17.39 -7.56
C ARG A 108 0.85 16.29 -8.29
N VAL A 109 1.57 15.32 -8.85
CA VAL A 109 0.97 14.15 -9.50
C VAL A 109 0.33 13.22 -8.47
N ALA A 110 0.97 13.01 -7.33
CA ALA A 110 0.49 12.14 -6.26
C ALA A 110 -0.92 12.52 -5.78
N LYS A 111 -1.19 13.83 -5.60
CA LYS A 111 -2.53 14.33 -5.22
C LYS A 111 -3.66 13.84 -6.16
N ARG A 112 -3.37 13.65 -7.45
CA ARG A 112 -4.34 13.13 -8.44
C ARG A 112 -4.36 11.60 -8.52
N VAL A 113 -3.19 10.98 -8.33
CA VAL A 113 -3.00 9.53 -8.49
C VAL A 113 -3.51 8.76 -7.28
N VAL A 114 -3.20 9.22 -6.07
CA VAL A 114 -3.47 8.52 -4.82
C VAL A 114 -4.96 8.16 -4.68
N PRO A 115 -5.93 9.10 -4.83
CA PRO A 115 -7.34 8.75 -4.67
C PRO A 115 -7.83 7.75 -5.74
N GLN A 116 -7.29 7.84 -6.96
CA GLN A 116 -7.64 6.93 -8.05
C GLN A 116 -7.05 5.53 -7.83
N LEU A 117 -5.82 5.47 -7.32
CA LEU A 117 -5.12 4.23 -6.99
C LEU A 117 -5.83 3.51 -5.85
N ALA A 118 -6.15 4.23 -4.77
CA ALA A 118 -6.90 3.72 -3.62
C ALA A 118 -8.23 3.09 -4.07
N ARG A 119 -9.07 3.82 -4.82
CA ARG A 119 -10.35 3.30 -5.34
C ARG A 119 -10.16 2.08 -6.24
N GLY A 120 -9.15 2.10 -7.10
CA GLY A 120 -8.83 0.98 -8.00
C GLY A 120 -8.41 -0.27 -7.24
N VAL A 121 -7.60 -0.11 -6.19
CA VAL A 121 -7.15 -1.19 -5.30
C VAL A 121 -8.34 -1.79 -4.53
N VAL A 122 -9.23 -0.98 -3.94
CA VAL A 122 -10.44 -1.48 -3.26
C VAL A 122 -11.30 -2.29 -4.22
N SER A 123 -11.59 -1.73 -5.40
CA SER A 123 -12.42 -2.41 -6.41
C SER A 123 -11.81 -3.75 -6.85
N MET A 124 -10.49 -3.79 -7.00
CA MET A 124 -9.75 -4.99 -7.37
C MET A 124 -9.72 -6.03 -6.24
N GLY A 125 -9.47 -5.60 -5.00
CA GLY A 125 -9.50 -6.46 -3.82
C GLY A 125 -10.85 -7.15 -3.66
N ARG A 126 -11.95 -6.38 -3.74
CA ARG A 126 -13.32 -6.92 -3.76
C ARG A 126 -13.52 -8.00 -4.83
N ARG A 127 -13.08 -7.72 -6.06
CA ARG A 127 -13.19 -8.69 -7.17
C ARG A 127 -12.39 -9.95 -6.92
N MET A 128 -11.21 -9.84 -6.31
CA MET A 128 -10.38 -11.00 -5.95
C MET A 128 -11.06 -11.83 -4.84
N MET A 129 -11.66 -11.19 -3.84
CA MET A 129 -12.31 -11.87 -2.71
C MET A 129 -13.53 -12.72 -3.10
N ARG A 130 -14.20 -12.39 -4.20
CA ARG A 130 -15.36 -13.13 -4.76
C ARG A 130 -15.08 -14.57 -5.19
N SER A 131 -13.83 -14.98 -5.27
CA SER A 131 -13.48 -16.33 -5.68
C SER A 131 -12.43 -16.93 -4.75
N PRO A 132 -12.52 -18.24 -4.39
CA PRO A 132 -11.53 -18.87 -3.51
C PRO A 132 -10.09 -18.75 -4.04
N ALA A 133 -9.90 -18.89 -5.36
CA ALA A 133 -8.61 -18.71 -6.00
C ALA A 133 -8.12 -17.24 -5.96
N GLY A 134 -9.05 -16.28 -6.05
CA GLY A 134 -8.75 -14.86 -5.97
C GLY A 134 -8.42 -14.38 -4.55
N ARG A 135 -8.99 -14.98 -3.50
CA ARG A 135 -8.65 -14.67 -2.10
C ARG A 135 -7.15 -14.80 -1.84
N GLN A 136 -6.52 -15.87 -2.32
CA GLN A 136 -5.06 -16.02 -2.22
C GLN A 136 -4.29 -14.99 -3.06
N ALA A 137 -4.86 -14.57 -4.20
CA ALA A 137 -4.25 -13.57 -5.07
C ALA A 137 -4.27 -12.16 -4.46
N VAL A 138 -5.12 -11.90 -3.47
CA VAL A 138 -5.14 -10.61 -2.75
C VAL A 138 -3.77 -10.29 -2.12
N ARG A 139 -3.02 -11.30 -1.66
CA ARG A 139 -1.65 -11.12 -1.15
C ARG A 139 -0.66 -10.51 -2.15
N ALA A 140 -1.02 -10.41 -3.44
CA ALA A 140 -0.23 -9.71 -4.44
C ALA A 140 -0.54 -8.20 -4.53
N LEU A 141 -1.58 -7.71 -3.85
CA LEU A 141 -2.02 -6.30 -3.91
C LEU A 141 -0.91 -5.29 -3.60
N PRO A 142 -0.04 -5.46 -2.58
CA PRO A 142 1.05 -4.51 -2.32
C PRO A 142 1.99 -4.38 -3.53
N THR A 143 2.37 -5.51 -4.12
CA THR A 143 3.24 -5.52 -5.32
C THR A 143 2.55 -4.87 -6.52
N ILE A 144 1.26 -5.16 -6.73
CA ILE A 144 0.48 -4.60 -7.85
C ILE A 144 0.32 -3.08 -7.68
N ALA A 145 -0.04 -2.61 -6.48
CA ALA A 145 -0.22 -1.20 -6.17
C ALA A 145 1.08 -0.40 -6.36
N LYS A 146 2.20 -0.89 -5.81
CA LYS A 146 3.53 -0.27 -6.01
C LYS A 146 3.93 -0.23 -7.49
N GLY A 147 3.73 -1.34 -8.21
CA GLY A 147 4.03 -1.41 -9.64
C GLY A 147 3.17 -0.44 -10.46
N ALA A 148 1.89 -0.31 -10.12
CA ALA A 148 0.98 0.58 -10.82
C ALA A 148 1.29 2.05 -10.55
N ALA A 149 1.57 2.40 -9.29
CA ALA A 149 2.05 3.72 -8.90
C ALA A 149 3.31 4.10 -9.70
N ARG A 150 4.31 3.20 -9.76
CA ARG A 150 5.54 3.40 -10.54
C ARG A 150 5.27 3.64 -12.03
N ASP A 151 4.39 2.86 -12.65
CA ASP A 151 4.04 3.03 -14.07
C ASP A 151 3.36 4.38 -14.33
N VAL A 152 2.46 4.80 -13.44
CA VAL A 152 1.75 6.08 -13.55
C VAL A 152 2.72 7.25 -13.36
N LEU A 153 3.60 7.19 -12.35
CA LEU A 153 4.61 8.20 -12.09
C LEU A 153 5.59 8.34 -13.26
N LYS A 154 6.07 7.23 -13.81
CA LYS A 154 6.93 7.25 -15.02
C LYS A 154 6.23 7.89 -16.21
N THR A 155 4.93 7.67 -16.37
CA THR A 155 4.14 8.30 -17.43
C THR A 155 4.01 9.80 -17.19
N ALA A 156 3.74 10.21 -15.96
CA ALA A 156 3.65 11.61 -15.56
C ALA A 156 4.98 12.36 -15.74
N ALA A 157 6.10 11.73 -15.39
CA ALA A 157 7.45 12.30 -15.56
C ALA A 157 7.80 12.58 -17.04
N ARG A 158 7.13 11.90 -17.98
CA ARG A 158 7.24 12.17 -19.43
C ARG A 158 6.30 13.29 -19.92
N GLY A 159 5.67 14.03 -19.00
CA GLY A 159 4.72 15.10 -19.31
C GLY A 159 3.38 14.60 -19.84
N GLN A 160 3.08 13.30 -19.74
CA GLN A 160 1.81 12.76 -20.21
C GLN A 160 0.69 13.04 -19.20
N PRO A 161 -0.54 13.32 -19.67
CA PRO A 161 -1.66 13.57 -18.78
C PRO A 161 -2.00 12.33 -17.95
N VAL A 162 -2.14 12.53 -16.64
CA VAL A 162 -2.51 11.50 -15.69
C VAL A 162 -3.99 11.62 -15.36
N GLY A 163 -4.75 10.55 -15.59
CA GLY A 163 -6.16 10.48 -15.25
C GLY A 163 -6.62 9.07 -14.91
N PRO A 164 -7.91 8.89 -14.54
CA PRO A 164 -8.44 7.63 -14.01
C PRO A 164 -8.21 6.43 -14.95
N ALA A 165 -8.36 6.65 -16.26
CA ALA A 165 -8.13 5.63 -17.27
C ALA A 165 -6.66 5.16 -17.33
N LEU A 166 -5.70 6.02 -17.03
CA LEU A 166 -4.29 5.63 -16.95
C LEU A 166 -4.03 4.76 -15.72
N VAL A 167 -4.52 5.18 -14.55
CA VAL A 167 -4.37 4.43 -13.30
C VAL A 167 -5.02 3.06 -13.39
N GLY A 168 -6.26 2.98 -13.91
CA GLY A 168 -6.95 1.71 -14.13
C GLY A 168 -6.20 0.78 -15.09
N ARG A 169 -5.62 1.31 -16.18
CA ARG A 169 -4.78 0.53 -17.10
C ARG A 169 -3.49 0.05 -16.44
N ALA A 170 -2.85 0.88 -15.62
CA ALA A 170 -1.63 0.52 -14.89
C ALA A 170 -1.91 -0.62 -13.91
N LEU A 171 -2.98 -0.50 -13.11
CA LEU A 171 -3.44 -1.58 -12.21
C LEU A 171 -3.72 -2.86 -12.99
N ALA A 172 -4.57 -2.81 -14.02
CA ALA A 172 -4.91 -4.00 -14.82
C ALA A 172 -3.67 -4.67 -15.43
N ARG A 173 -2.71 -3.87 -15.94
CA ARG A 173 -1.45 -4.37 -16.49
C ARG A 173 -0.60 -5.06 -15.43
N GLN A 174 -0.45 -4.45 -14.26
CA GLN A 174 0.35 -5.01 -13.17
C GLN A 174 -0.29 -6.26 -12.58
N THR A 175 -1.61 -6.28 -12.44
CA THR A 175 -2.36 -7.48 -12.08
C THR A 175 -2.14 -8.61 -13.08
N ALA A 176 -2.29 -8.35 -14.37
CA ALA A 176 -2.03 -9.35 -15.40
C ALA A 176 -0.58 -9.83 -15.35
N ARG A 177 0.38 -8.92 -15.18
CA ARG A 177 1.81 -9.23 -15.11
C ARG A 177 2.17 -10.10 -13.91
N VAL A 178 1.57 -9.85 -12.75
CA VAL A 178 1.85 -10.60 -11.52
C VAL A 178 1.08 -11.92 -11.49
N LEU A 179 -0.19 -11.93 -11.90
CA LEU A 179 -1.04 -13.11 -11.76
C LEU A 179 -0.92 -14.11 -12.92
N ARG A 180 -0.57 -13.69 -14.14
CA ARG A 180 -0.38 -14.61 -15.28
C ARG A 180 0.95 -15.35 -15.22
N ASP A 181 1.96 -14.77 -14.59
CA ASP A 181 3.27 -15.41 -14.43
C ASP A 181 3.30 -16.19 -13.10
N PRO A 182 3.31 -17.53 -13.13
CA PRO A 182 3.31 -18.34 -11.92
C PRO A 182 4.58 -18.17 -11.08
N GLY A 183 5.72 -17.84 -11.69
CA GLY A 183 6.97 -17.56 -10.99
C GLY A 183 6.87 -16.29 -10.16
N ARG A 184 6.41 -15.20 -10.78
CA ARG A 184 6.17 -13.92 -10.09
C ARG A 184 5.11 -14.04 -9.01
N ARG A 185 4.00 -14.71 -9.31
CA ARG A 185 2.95 -14.96 -8.32
C ARG A 185 3.51 -15.68 -7.08
N ARG A 186 4.27 -16.76 -7.27
CA ARG A 186 4.91 -17.49 -6.16
C ARG A 186 5.88 -16.62 -5.37
N LEU A 187 6.67 -15.79 -6.06
CA LEU A 187 7.60 -14.87 -5.40
C LEU A 187 6.87 -13.85 -4.51
N CYS A 188 5.82 -13.22 -5.03
CA CYS A 188 5.00 -12.27 -4.26
C CYS A 188 4.39 -12.94 -3.03
N LEU A 189 3.77 -14.12 -3.19
CA LEU A 189 3.17 -14.85 -2.07
C LEU A 189 4.22 -15.27 -1.03
N ARG A 190 5.42 -15.69 -1.47
CA ARG A 190 6.51 -16.06 -0.56
C ARG A 190 7.05 -14.86 0.20
N ARG A 191 7.22 -13.71 -0.46
CA ARG A 191 7.64 -12.45 0.19
C ARG A 191 6.63 -12.04 1.27
N SER A 192 5.35 -11.96 0.90
CA SER A 192 4.26 -11.60 1.80
C SER A 192 4.24 -12.51 3.05
N ARG A 193 4.28 -13.83 2.84
CA ARG A 193 4.33 -14.80 3.96
C ARG A 193 5.55 -14.63 4.85
N ARG A 194 6.75 -14.40 4.29
CA ARG A 194 7.97 -14.21 5.07
C ARG A 194 7.87 -12.97 5.97
N ILE A 195 7.44 -11.85 5.40
CA ILE A 195 7.26 -10.59 6.13
C ILE A 195 6.25 -10.78 7.26
N VAL A 196 5.07 -11.32 6.95
CA VAL A 196 4.02 -11.58 7.92
C VAL A 196 4.50 -12.53 9.02
N GLN A 197 5.13 -13.66 8.68
CA GLN A 197 5.60 -14.62 9.68
C GLN A 197 6.67 -14.05 10.60
N ALA A 198 7.53 -13.17 10.08
CA ALA A 198 8.55 -12.50 10.89
C ALA A 198 7.94 -11.49 11.88
N VAL A 199 6.79 -10.90 11.54
CA VAL A 199 6.21 -9.77 12.28
C VAL A 199 5.04 -10.18 13.17
N LYS A 200 4.21 -11.16 12.75
CA LYS A 200 2.97 -11.60 13.43
C LYS A 200 3.17 -11.96 14.92
N PRO A 201 4.19 -12.73 15.34
CA PRO A 201 4.41 -13.02 16.77
C PRO A 201 4.72 -11.79 17.62
N ARG A 202 5.34 -10.77 17.01
CA ARG A 202 5.80 -9.56 17.70
C ARG A 202 4.66 -8.56 17.84
N VAL A 203 3.86 -8.38 16.78
CA VAL A 203 2.61 -7.61 16.84
C VAL A 203 1.66 -8.21 17.87
N ALA A 204 1.50 -9.54 17.91
CA ALA A 204 0.67 -10.20 18.92
C ALA A 204 1.16 -9.93 20.36
N ARG A 205 2.48 -9.92 20.58
CA ARG A 205 3.07 -9.60 21.89
C ARG A 205 2.84 -8.15 22.30
N ALA A 206 3.01 -7.21 21.36
CA ALA A 206 2.79 -5.79 21.61
C ALA A 206 1.33 -5.51 21.98
N LEU A 207 0.37 -6.04 21.21
CA LEU A 207 -1.06 -5.89 21.49
C LEU A 207 -1.45 -6.50 22.85
N ALA A 208 -0.85 -7.63 23.24
CA ALA A 208 -1.07 -8.24 24.55
C ALA A 208 -0.53 -7.41 25.74
N SER A 209 0.40 -6.48 25.49
CA SER A 209 0.97 -5.60 26.53
C SER A 209 0.20 -4.28 26.71
N THR A 210 -0.77 -3.99 25.85
CA THR A 210 -1.57 -2.75 25.87
C THR A 210 -2.91 -2.91 26.59
N VAL A 211 -3.27 -4.14 27.01
CA VAL A 211 -4.48 -4.49 27.77
C VAL A 211 -4.14 -4.66 29.25
#